data_AF-A0A973U3X3-F1
#
_entry.id   AF-A0A973U3X3-F1
#
_cell.length_a   1.000
_cell.length_b   1.000
_cell.length_c   1.000
_cell.angle_alpha   90.00
_cell.angle_beta   90.00
_cell.angle_gamma   90.00
#
_symmetry.space_group_name_H-M   'P 1'
#
loop_
_entity.id
_entity.type
_entity.pdbx_description
1 polymer ?
#
loop_
_entity_poly.entity_id
_entity_poly.type
_entity_poly.pdbx_seq_one_letter_code
_entity_poly.pdbx_strand_id
1 'polypeptide(L)' 'MATQADTRFNDYVVKDLGLADFGRKEIEIAETEMPGLMALRDEYGGSKPLKGARITGSLHM' A
#
# COMPACT_ATOMS: atom_id res chain seq x y z
N MET A 1 -0.45 -36.67 4.02
CA MET A 1 -0.42 -35.33 4.61
C MET A 1 0.07 -34.38 3.54
N ALA A 2 -0.80 -33.52 3.02
CA ALA A 2 -0.44 -32.60 1.94
C ALA A 2 0.38 -31.45 2.53
N THR A 3 1.65 -31.35 2.12
CA THR A 3 2.52 -30.20 2.38
C THR A 3 2.07 -29.04 1.51
N GLN A 4 1.51 -28.00 2.13
CA GLN A 4 1.12 -26.75 1.48
C GLN A 4 2.39 -25.96 1.15
N ALA A 5 2.60 -25.62 -0.12
CA ALA A 5 3.70 -24.76 -0.54
C ALA A 5 3.44 -23.32 -0.03
N ASP A 6 4.36 -22.79 0.77
CA ASP A 6 4.32 -21.42 1.28
C ASP A 6 4.66 -20.44 0.14
N THR A 7 3.65 -19.97 -0.59
CA THR A 7 3.79 -18.96 -1.65
C THR A 7 3.86 -17.55 -1.07
N ARG A 8 4.87 -17.25 -0.27
CA ARG A 8 5.19 -15.85 0.11
C ARG A 8 6.20 -15.29 -0.88
N PHE A 9 5.69 -14.69 -1.96
CA PHE A 9 6.48 -13.84 -2.83
C PHE A 9 6.83 -12.55 -2.08
N ASN A 10 8.06 -12.48 -1.54
CA ASN A 10 8.58 -11.30 -0.84
C ASN A 10 9.39 -10.43 -1.82
N ASP A 11 8.70 -9.76 -2.74
CA ASP A 11 9.32 -8.85 -3.71
C ASP A 11 9.39 -7.43 -3.15
N TYR A 12 10.18 -7.28 -2.08
CA TYR A 12 10.51 -6.01 -1.47
C TYR A 12 11.89 -6.10 -0.80
N VAL A 13 12.59 -4.97 -0.73
CA VAL A 13 13.84 -4.83 0.01
C VAL A 13 13.71 -3.61 0.89
N VAL A 14 13.52 -3.83 2.20
CA VAL A 14 13.30 -2.79 3.21
C VAL A 14 14.22 -3.01 4.41
N LYS A 15 14.46 -1.96 5.19
CA LYS A 15 15.40 -2.02 6.32
C LYS A 15 14.95 -2.94 7.45
N ASP A 16 13.68 -2.84 7.87
CA ASP A 16 13.14 -3.61 8.99
C ASP A 16 11.61 -3.75 8.85
N LEU A 17 11.13 -5.00 8.81
CA LEU A 17 9.69 -5.32 8.76
C LEU A 17 9.00 -5.17 10.12
N GLY A 18 9.74 -5.20 11.23
CA GLY A 18 9.17 -5.05 12.58
C GLY A 18 8.54 -3.68 12.82
N LEU A 19 8.81 -2.70 11.96
CA LEU A 19 8.25 -1.34 12.03
C LEU A 19 6.91 -1.19 11.29
N ALA A 20 6.37 -2.26 10.68
CA ALA A 20 5.13 -2.18 9.89
C ALA A 20 3.94 -1.61 10.66
N ASP A 21 3.73 -2.05 11.90
CA ASP A 21 2.62 -1.59 12.74
C ASP A 21 2.74 -0.11 13.10
N PHE A 22 3.97 0.35 13.34
CA PHE A 22 4.24 1.77 13.61
C PHE A 22 4.00 2.60 12.34
N GLY A 23 4.56 2.18 11.21
CA GLY A 23 4.36 2.85 9.92
C GLY A 23 2.88 2.95 9.52
N ARG A 24 2.06 1.93 9.85
CA ARG A 24 0.62 1.98 9.59
C ARG A 24 -0.08 3.08 10.39
N LYS A 25 0.26 3.26 11.66
CA LYS A 25 -0.32 4.32 12.50
C LYS A 25 0.05 5.71 12.00
N GLU A 26 1.29 5.89 11.57
CA GLU A 26 1.74 7.16 10.98
C GLU A 26 1.03 7.46 9.66
N ILE A 27 0.77 6.45 8.81
CA ILE A 27 -0.03 6.60 7.59
C ILE A 27 -1.47 7.01 7.93
N GLU A 28 -2.08 6.43 8.95
CA GLU A 28 -3.44 6.80 9.39
C GLU A 28 -3.52 8.26 9.83
N ILE A 29 -2.49 8.77 10.51
CA ILE A 29 -2.37 10.20 10.85
C ILE A 29 -2.17 11.03 9.58
N ALA A 30 -1.30 10.60 8.66
CA ALA A 30 -1.07 11.33 7.41
C ALA A 30 -2.35 11.45 6.55
N GLU A 31 -3.22 10.43 6.55
CA GLU A 31 -4.49 10.48 5.82
C GLU A 31 -5.43 11.60 6.33
N THR A 32 -5.39 11.96 7.62
CA THR A 32 -6.18 13.09 8.15
C THR A 32 -5.67 14.44 7.66
N GLU A 33 -4.38 14.54 7.34
CA GLU A 33 -3.72 15.75 6.83
C GLU A 33 -3.68 15.82 5.29
N MET A 34 -4.21 14.81 4.60
CA MET A 34 -4.24 14.73 3.13
C MET A 34 -5.66 14.67 2.55
N PRO A 35 -6.55 15.64 2.85
CA PRO A 35 -7.97 15.57 2.49
C PRO A 35 -8.22 15.46 0.98
N GLY A 36 -7.36 16.06 0.16
CA GLY A 36 -7.46 15.96 -1.30
C GLY A 36 -7.24 14.54 -1.82
N LEU A 37 -6.28 13.78 -1.26
CA LEU A 37 -6.06 12.39 -1.66
C LEU A 37 -7.21 11.49 -1.21
N MET A 38 -7.76 11.74 -0.03
CA MET A 38 -8.89 10.97 0.49
C MET A 38 -10.15 11.20 -0.35
N ALA A 39 -10.43 12.45 -0.72
CA ALA A 39 -11.54 12.78 -1.62
C ALA A 39 -11.41 12.06 -2.99
N LEU A 40 -10.21 12.02 -3.57
CA LEU A 40 -9.96 11.29 -4.84
C LEU A 40 -10.19 9.78 -4.69
N ARG A 41 -9.81 9.19 -3.55
CA ARG A 41 -10.07 7.77 -3.28
C ARG A 41 -11.57 7.49 -3.19
N ASP A 42 -12.32 8.35 -2.52
CA ASP A 42 -13.78 8.20 -2.38
C ASP A 42 -14.51 8.35 -3.73
N GLU A 43 -14.14 9.37 -4.52
CA GLU A 43 -14.77 9.65 -5.81
C GLU A 43 -14.50 8.55 -6.85
N TYR A 44 -13.25 8.06 -6.94
CA TYR A 44 -12.83 7.15 -8.01
C TYR A 44 -12.68 5.68 -7.59
N GLY A 45 -12.84 5.37 -6.30
CA GLY A 45 -12.68 4.00 -5.78
C GLY A 45 -13.63 2.99 -6.43
N GLY A 46 -14.86 3.40 -6.74
CA GLY A 46 -15.86 2.54 -7.39
C GLY A 46 -15.59 2.31 -8.88
N SER A 47 -15.16 3.35 -9.61
CA SER A 47 -14.92 3.27 -11.07
C SER A 47 -13.61 2.56 -11.42
N LYS A 48 -12.66 2.48 -10.47
CA LYS A 48 -11.36 1.81 -10.63
C LYS A 48 -10.63 2.27 -11.91
N PRO A 49 -10.38 3.57 -12.09
CA PRO A 49 -9.86 4.12 -13.34
C PRO A 49 -8.47 3.60 -13.71
N LEU A 50 -7.70 3.09 -12.73
CA LEU A 50 -6.37 2.53 -12.94
C LEU A 50 -6.36 1.00 -13.15
N LYS A 51 -7.52 0.37 -13.36
CA LYS A 51 -7.59 -1.09 -13.57
C LYS A 51 -6.76 -1.50 -14.78
N GLY A 52 -5.73 -2.31 -14.54
CA GLY A 52 -4.81 -2.81 -15.58
C GLY A 52 -3.57 -1.94 -15.82
N ALA A 53 -3.48 -0.76 -15.18
CA ALA A 53 -2.28 0.07 -15.25
C ALA A 53 -1.12 -0.57 -14.48
N ARG A 54 0.11 -0.41 -15.00
CA ARG A 54 1.37 -0.79 -14.32
C ARG A 54 2.14 0.49 -14.02
N ILE A 55 2.35 0.80 -12.74
CA ILE A 55 2.88 2.08 -12.29
C ILE A 55 4.19 1.83 -11.54
N THR A 56 5.26 2.52 -11.93
CA THR A 56 6.55 2.55 -11.22
C THR A 56 6.76 3.94 -10.63
N GLY A 57 7.20 4.02 -9.37
CA GLY A 57 7.46 5.27 -8.68
C GLY A 57 8.87 5.33 -8.08
N SER A 58 9.42 6.53 -7.98
CA SER A 58 10.74 6.81 -7.39
C SER A 58 10.71 8.08 -6.53
N LEU A 59 9.60 8.29 -5.85
CA LEU A 59 9.44 9.37 -4.88
C LEU A 59 10.12 8.99 -3.55
N HIS A 60 10.22 9.96 -2.64
CA HIS A 60 10.65 9.67 -1.28
C HIS A 60 9.72 8.64 -0.63
N MET A 61 10.33 7.57 -0.11
CA MET A 61 9.65 6.41 0.45
C MET A 61 9.91 6.30 1.95
#